data_AF-A0A522XDC2-F1
#
_entry.id   AF-A0A522XDC2-F1
#
_cell.length_a   1.000
_cell.length_b   1.000
_cell.length_c   1.000
_cell.angle_alpha   90.00
_cell.angle_beta   90.00
_cell.angle_gamma   90.00
#
_symmetry.space_group_name_H-M   'P 1'
#
loop_
_entity.id
_entity.type
_entity.pdbx_description
1 polymer ?
#
loop_
_entity_poly.entity_id
_entity_poly.type
_entity_poly.pdbx_seq_one_letter_code
_entity_poly.pdbx_strand_id
1 'polypeptide(L)'
;MALTVIGANAAQLREAAGEGSWVSPETIAQRPRNTRDLWREVYEMMPELPLENQYVNGETGERDEESTLISRLIRYHIFIKARPNRFRLDWKLTLADYLGAYERMVRDTYPGANVLTENPLEGDQAAIASLSRQQRDRLVHVLTSLFNPNYLSLVEEQANRELAEGTQETVDETSLEGEERRQRQVPRLPQSGDVELLLP
;
A
#
# COMPACT_ATOMS: atom_id res chain seq x y z
N MET A 1 -18.24 12.20 -21.18
CA MET A 1 -18.11 11.67 -19.81
C MET A 1 -16.80 10.92 -19.75
N ALA A 2 -15.75 11.54 -19.20
CA ALA A 2 -14.41 10.96 -19.15
C ALA A 2 -14.25 10.17 -17.83
N LEU A 3 -13.91 8.88 -17.94
CA LEU A 3 -13.49 8.07 -16.81
C LEU A 3 -12.12 8.58 -16.32
N THR A 4 -12.10 9.16 -15.13
CA THR A 4 -10.87 9.56 -14.43
C THR A 4 -10.13 8.31 -13.96
N VAL A 5 -8.91 8.11 -14.46
CA VAL A 5 -7.99 7.06 -14.05
C VAL A 5 -7.61 7.29 -12.57
N ILE A 6 -7.82 6.26 -11.76
CA ILE A 6 -7.63 6.24 -10.31
C ILE A 6 -6.12 6.17 -10.00
N GLY A 7 -5.47 7.33 -9.96
CA GLY A 7 -4.23 7.56 -9.21
C GLY A 7 -4.55 8.57 -8.12
N ALA A 8 -4.48 8.18 -6.85
CA ALA A 8 -4.73 9.13 -5.77
C ALA A 8 -3.67 10.23 -5.83
N ASN A 9 -4.05 11.45 -6.17
CA ASN A 9 -3.12 12.57 -6.22
C ASN A 9 -2.67 12.96 -4.79
N ALA A 10 -1.54 13.64 -4.65
CA ALA A 10 -1.00 14.04 -3.34
C ALA A 10 -2.01 14.84 -2.49
N ALA A 11 -2.95 15.54 -3.15
CA ALA A 11 -4.07 16.22 -2.51
C ALA A 11 -5.08 15.24 -1.88
N GLN A 12 -5.45 14.16 -2.58
CA GLN A 12 -6.32 13.11 -2.05
C GLN A 12 -5.65 12.30 -0.93
N LEU A 13 -4.32 12.14 -0.95
CA LEU A 13 -3.58 11.53 0.16
C LEU A 13 -3.53 12.46 1.39
N ARG A 14 -3.49 13.79 1.19
CA ARG A 14 -3.63 14.79 2.27
C ARG A 14 -5.06 14.84 2.81
N GLU A 15 -6.07 14.81 1.94
CA GLU A 15 -7.49 14.85 2.29
C GLU A 15 -7.96 13.56 2.99
N ALA A 16 -7.48 12.39 2.53
CA ALA A 16 -7.66 11.08 3.16
C ALA A 16 -7.16 11.00 4.61
N ALA A 17 -6.18 11.83 4.95
CA ALA A 17 -5.44 11.74 6.19
C ALA A 17 -5.95 12.70 7.28
N GLY A 18 -6.97 13.51 6.99
CA GLY A 18 -7.55 14.48 7.92
C GLY A 18 -6.65 15.68 8.17
N GLU A 19 -7.24 16.88 8.19
CA GLU A 19 -6.55 18.10 8.57
C GLU A 19 -6.12 18.01 10.05
N GLY A 20 -4.84 17.70 10.31
CA GLY A 20 -4.27 17.89 11.65
C GLY A 20 -3.17 16.93 12.13
N SER A 21 -2.87 15.81 11.46
CA SER A 21 -1.82 14.89 11.94
C SER A 21 -0.95 14.34 10.82
N TRP A 22 -0.25 15.23 10.12
CA TRP A 22 0.88 14.85 9.28
C TRP A 22 2.18 15.21 9.99
N VAL A 23 2.85 14.19 10.51
CA VAL A 23 4.26 14.29 10.91
C VAL A 23 5.08 14.39 9.62
N SER A 24 5.95 15.40 9.48
CA SER A 24 6.68 15.65 8.24
C SER A 24 7.62 14.48 7.88
N PRO A 25 7.87 14.21 6.57
CA PRO A 25 8.81 13.18 6.13
C PRO A 25 10.20 13.30 6.77
N GLU A 26 10.64 14.52 7.06
CA GLU A 26 11.91 14.80 7.72
C GLU A 26 11.92 14.33 9.18
N THR A 27 10.79 14.46 9.89
CA THR A 27 10.64 14.01 11.28
C THR A 27 10.68 12.48 11.38
N ILE A 28 10.16 11.79 10.35
CA ILE A 28 10.16 10.34 10.23
C ILE A 28 11.59 9.81 9.97
N ALA A 29 12.44 10.54 9.23
CA ALA A 29 13.77 10.06 8.81
C ALA A 29 14.85 10.00 9.92
N GLN A 30 14.69 10.72 11.04
CA GLN A 30 15.79 10.92 12.02
C GLN A 30 15.78 9.99 13.25
N ARG A 31 14.81 9.08 13.41
CA ARG A 31 14.75 8.18 14.59
C ARG A 31 15.61 6.92 14.39
N PRO A 32 16.45 6.51 15.35
CA PRO A 32 17.05 5.17 15.34
C PRO A 32 15.93 4.13 15.53
N ARG A 33 15.70 3.29 14.50
CA ARG A 33 14.54 2.38 14.44
C ARG A 33 14.92 0.97 14.90
N ASN A 34 14.37 0.54 16.02
CA ASN A 34 14.24 -0.89 16.30
C ASN A 34 12.99 -1.41 15.57
N THR A 35 13.17 -2.35 14.64
CA THR A 35 12.04 -2.96 13.89
C THR A 35 10.97 -3.54 14.82
N ARG A 36 11.36 -3.92 16.05
CA ARG A 36 10.43 -4.42 17.08
C ARG A 36 9.39 -3.39 17.52
N ASP A 37 9.71 -2.09 17.46
CA ASP A 37 8.89 -1.01 18.02
C ASP A 37 8.19 -0.14 16.97
N LEU A 38 8.45 -0.38 15.68
CA LEU A 38 7.89 0.41 14.57
C LEU A 38 6.35 0.42 14.53
N TRP A 39 5.70 -0.59 15.10
CA TRP A 39 4.24 -0.63 15.20
C TRP A 39 3.68 0.55 16.01
N ARG A 40 4.44 1.07 16.98
CA ARG A 40 4.03 2.24 17.78
C ARG A 40 3.92 3.49 16.91
N GLU A 41 4.91 3.73 16.03
CA GLU A 41 4.88 4.85 15.07
C GLU A 41 3.68 4.74 14.11
N VAL A 42 3.28 3.52 13.73
CA VAL A 42 2.07 3.34 12.91
C VAL A 42 0.81 3.78 13.65
N TYR A 43 0.62 3.39 14.92
CA TYR A 43 -0.53 3.84 15.70
C TYR A 43 -0.48 5.33 16.07
N GLU A 44 0.72 5.92 16.19
CA GLU A 44 0.85 7.39 16.31
C GLU A 44 0.30 8.10 15.06
N MET A 45 0.58 7.58 13.87
CA MET A 45 0.13 8.17 12.60
C MET A 45 -1.29 7.76 12.18
N MET A 46 -1.78 6.61 12.68
CA MET A 46 -3.08 6.03 12.36
C MET A 46 -3.77 5.51 13.65
N PRO A 47 -4.17 6.42 14.56
CA PRO A 47 -4.76 6.06 15.84
C PRO A 47 -6.13 5.38 15.71
N GLU A 48 -6.76 5.45 14.54
CA GLU A 48 -8.03 4.80 14.24
C GLU A 48 -7.93 3.28 14.02
N LEU A 49 -6.71 2.73 13.88
CA LEU A 49 -6.52 1.31 13.63
C LEU A 49 -6.88 0.48 14.88
N PRO A 50 -7.57 -0.67 14.70
CA PRO A 50 -7.83 -1.58 15.81
C PRO A 50 -6.53 -2.16 16.35
N LEU A 51 -6.37 -2.15 17.68
CA LEU A 51 -5.15 -2.62 18.34
C LEU A 51 -4.98 -4.13 18.26
N GLU A 52 -6.06 -4.91 18.34
CA GLU A 52 -6.07 -6.38 18.41
C GLU A 52 -5.03 -6.94 19.42
N ASN A 53 -5.00 -6.41 20.64
CA ASN A 53 -4.04 -6.80 21.69
C ASN A 53 -4.69 -7.46 22.92
N GLN A 54 -5.88 -8.05 22.74
CA GLN A 54 -6.60 -8.78 23.77
C GLN A 54 -6.00 -10.14 24.13
N TYR A 55 -5.06 -10.64 23.33
CA TYR A 55 -4.53 -12.00 23.42
C TYR A 55 -3.65 -12.23 24.65
N VAL A 56 -3.82 -13.40 25.27
CA VAL A 56 -3.08 -13.81 26.47
C VAL A 56 -1.88 -14.66 26.08
N ASN A 57 -0.72 -14.34 26.64
CA ASN A 57 0.51 -15.10 26.50
C ASN A 57 0.39 -16.42 27.28
N GLY A 58 0.71 -17.54 26.62
CA GLY A 58 0.57 -18.88 27.20
C GLY A 58 1.61 -19.23 28.27
N GLU A 59 2.75 -18.54 28.30
CA GLU A 59 3.79 -18.71 29.30
C GLU A 59 3.51 -17.89 30.57
N THR A 60 3.17 -16.61 30.42
CA THR A 60 2.95 -15.71 31.56
C THR A 60 1.52 -15.73 32.09
N GLY A 61 0.55 -16.12 31.26
CA GLY A 61 -0.88 -16.02 31.58
C GLY A 61 -1.41 -14.59 31.58
N GLU A 62 -0.59 -13.61 31.18
CA GLU A 62 -0.95 -12.19 31.11
C GLU A 62 -1.23 -11.76 29.67
N ARG A 63 -1.95 -10.64 29.50
CA ARG A 63 -2.17 -10.04 28.19
C ARG A 63 -0.84 -9.58 27.58
N ASP A 64 -0.58 -9.93 26.33
CA ASP A 64 0.58 -9.45 25.59
C ASP A 64 0.28 -8.10 24.93
N GLU A 65 0.59 -7.01 25.62
CA GLU A 65 0.31 -5.64 25.15
C GLU A 65 1.09 -5.26 23.88
N GLU A 66 2.22 -5.93 23.60
CA GLU A 66 3.02 -5.69 22.39
C GLU A 66 2.53 -6.51 21.19
N SER A 67 1.72 -7.54 21.43
CA SER A 67 1.07 -8.33 20.38
C SER A 67 -0.16 -7.57 19.89
N THR A 68 0.07 -6.59 19.02
CA THR A 68 -0.96 -5.81 18.33
C THR A 68 -1.14 -6.27 16.89
N LEU A 69 -2.23 -5.86 16.23
CA LEU A 69 -2.48 -6.10 14.81
C LEU A 69 -1.25 -5.72 13.97
N ILE A 70 -0.75 -4.49 14.14
CA ILE A 70 0.36 -3.99 13.34
C ILE A 70 1.68 -4.67 13.69
N SER A 71 1.94 -5.01 14.95
CA SER A 71 3.18 -5.72 15.29
C SER A 71 3.21 -7.12 14.68
N ARG A 72 2.07 -7.84 14.66
CA ARG A 72 1.92 -9.12 13.97
C ARG A 72 1.98 -8.99 12.46
N LEU A 73 1.36 -7.96 11.87
CA LEU A 73 1.42 -7.70 10.42
C LEU A 73 2.85 -7.47 9.94
N ILE A 74 3.62 -6.63 10.64
CA ILE A 74 5.03 -6.38 10.32
C ILE A 74 5.85 -7.68 10.45
N ARG A 75 5.65 -8.45 11.53
CA ARG A 75 6.33 -9.74 11.72
C ARG A 75 5.98 -10.75 10.64
N TYR A 76 4.71 -10.84 10.25
CA TYR A 76 4.27 -11.72 9.18
C TYR A 76 4.96 -11.37 7.86
N HIS A 77 4.98 -10.09 7.48
CA HIS A 77 5.64 -9.62 6.28
C HIS A 77 7.13 -9.96 6.24
N ILE A 78 7.85 -9.65 7.33
CA ILE A 78 9.30 -9.75 7.37
C ILE A 78 9.78 -11.18 7.63
N PHE A 79 9.17 -11.89 8.58
CA PHE A 79 9.71 -13.17 9.07
C PHE A 79 8.99 -14.40 8.52
N ILE A 80 7.68 -14.30 8.24
CA ILE A 80 6.91 -15.44 7.71
C ILE A 80 6.96 -15.44 6.19
N LYS A 81 6.78 -14.27 5.56
CA LYS A 81 6.78 -14.15 4.10
C LYS A 81 8.12 -13.73 3.51
N ALA A 82 9.06 -13.28 4.34
CA ALA A 82 10.39 -12.83 3.90
C ALA A 82 10.31 -11.77 2.78
N ARG A 83 9.30 -10.90 2.82
CA ARG A 83 9.09 -9.88 1.79
C ARG A 83 9.99 -8.66 2.04
N PRO A 84 10.51 -8.03 0.97
CA PRO A 84 11.18 -6.74 1.06
C PRO A 84 10.29 -5.64 1.67
N ASN A 85 10.73 -5.03 2.77
CA ASN A 85 9.95 -4.03 3.51
C ASN A 85 10.07 -2.59 2.98
N ARG A 86 10.96 -2.33 2.03
CA ARG A 86 11.19 -0.98 1.46
C ARG A 86 10.28 -0.62 0.30
N PHE A 87 9.51 -1.59 -0.20
CA PHE A 87 8.73 -1.44 -1.43
C PHE A 87 7.23 -1.51 -1.15
N ARG A 88 6.50 -0.56 -1.73
CA ARG A 88 5.05 -0.44 -1.60
C ARG A 88 4.30 -1.68 -2.08
N LEU A 89 4.78 -2.33 -3.14
CA LEU A 89 4.12 -3.50 -3.74
C LEU A 89 4.05 -4.66 -2.75
N ASP A 90 5.14 -4.96 -2.05
CA ASP A 90 5.21 -6.06 -1.09
C ASP A 90 4.26 -5.89 0.10
N TRP A 91 4.07 -4.65 0.56
CA TRP A 91 3.06 -4.33 1.56
C TRP A 91 1.64 -4.52 1.02
N LYS A 92 1.38 -4.20 -0.24
CA LYS A 92 0.09 -4.50 -0.89
C LYS A 92 -0.18 -5.99 -1.01
N LEU A 93 0.82 -6.78 -1.39
CA LEU A 93 0.70 -8.24 -1.42
C LEU A 93 0.41 -8.80 -0.04
N THR A 94 1.04 -8.23 1.00
CA THR A 94 0.74 -8.60 2.38
C THR A 94 -0.72 -8.32 2.73
N LEU A 95 -1.25 -7.13 2.45
CA LEU A 95 -2.67 -6.87 2.69
C LEU A 95 -3.59 -7.76 1.85
N ALA A 96 -3.17 -8.14 0.64
CA ALA A 96 -3.92 -9.09 -0.17
C ALA A 96 -3.98 -10.49 0.47
N ASP A 97 -2.92 -10.94 1.16
CA ASP A 97 -2.95 -12.18 1.96
C ASP A 97 -4.01 -12.10 3.08
N TYR A 98 -4.05 -10.99 3.83
CA TYR A 98 -5.05 -10.78 4.90
C TYR A 98 -6.48 -10.74 4.37
N LEU A 99 -6.67 -10.23 3.16
CA LEU A 99 -7.97 -10.18 2.49
C LEU A 99 -8.32 -11.50 1.76
N GLY A 100 -7.45 -12.52 1.82
CA GLY A 100 -7.66 -13.80 1.13
C GLY A 100 -7.59 -13.70 -0.40
N ALA A 101 -6.97 -12.65 -0.94
CA ALA A 101 -6.93 -12.33 -2.36
C ALA A 101 -5.61 -12.71 -3.06
N TYR A 102 -4.59 -13.14 -2.31
CA TYR A 102 -3.30 -13.54 -2.88
C TYR A 102 -2.83 -14.91 -2.35
N GLU A 103 -2.18 -14.96 -1.18
CA GLU A 103 -1.75 -16.23 -0.59
C GLU A 103 -2.59 -16.61 0.63
N ARG A 104 -2.80 -17.92 0.80
CA ARG A 104 -3.46 -18.46 1.98
C ARG A 104 -2.53 -18.33 3.20
N MET A 105 -3.01 -17.66 4.24
CA MET A 105 -2.32 -17.57 5.53
C MET A 105 -2.51 -18.87 6.32
N VAL A 106 -1.43 -19.39 6.89
CA VAL A 106 -1.41 -20.66 7.64
C VAL A 106 -1.39 -20.35 9.14
N ARG A 107 -2.36 -20.89 9.89
CA ARG A 107 -2.53 -20.65 11.33
C ARG A 107 -1.27 -20.99 12.11
N ASP A 108 -0.71 -22.17 11.90
CA ASP A 108 0.40 -22.70 12.72
C ASP A 108 1.69 -21.89 12.60
N THR A 109 1.87 -21.16 11.50
CA THR A 109 3.04 -20.31 11.27
C THR A 109 2.74 -18.83 11.50
N TYR A 110 1.51 -18.47 11.84
CA TYR A 110 1.11 -17.08 12.00
C TYR A 110 1.75 -16.47 13.26
N PRO A 111 2.17 -15.19 13.26
CA PRO A 111 2.74 -14.56 14.45
C PRO A 111 1.79 -14.66 15.65
N GLY A 112 2.29 -15.25 16.74
CA GLY A 112 1.50 -15.52 17.95
C GLY A 112 1.03 -16.96 18.09
N ALA A 113 1.07 -17.79 17.04
CA ALA A 113 0.55 -19.17 17.08
C ALA A 113 1.17 -20.05 18.17
N ASN A 114 2.45 -19.86 18.49
CA ASN A 114 3.19 -20.67 19.46
C ASN A 114 3.38 -19.97 20.82
N VAL A 115 2.91 -18.73 20.96
CA VAL A 115 3.16 -17.90 22.17
C VAL A 115 1.85 -17.51 22.84
N LEU A 116 0.79 -17.31 22.07
CA LEU A 116 -0.51 -16.90 22.57
C LEU A 116 -1.40 -18.12 22.78
N THR A 117 -2.27 -18.01 23.77
CA THR A 117 -3.28 -19.03 24.09
C THR A 117 -4.31 -19.21 22.98
N GLU A 118 -4.60 -18.14 22.23
CA GLU A 118 -5.48 -18.13 21.08
C GLU A 118 -4.74 -17.60 19.85
N ASN A 119 -4.98 -18.23 18.69
CA ASN A 119 -4.36 -17.80 17.45
C ASN A 119 -5.05 -16.54 16.90
N PRO A 120 -4.32 -15.42 16.71
CA PRO A 120 -4.93 -14.14 16.36
C PRO A 120 -5.33 -13.99 14.88
N LEU A 121 -5.04 -14.97 14.02
CA LEU A 121 -5.17 -14.83 12.56
C LEU A 121 -6.56 -14.40 12.12
N GLU A 122 -7.62 -15.05 12.59
CA GLU A 122 -8.98 -14.76 12.15
C GLU A 122 -9.43 -13.36 12.58
N GLY A 123 -9.09 -12.95 13.80
CA GLY A 123 -9.35 -11.59 14.30
C GLY A 123 -8.61 -10.54 13.46
N ASP A 124 -7.34 -10.78 13.15
CA ASP A 124 -6.54 -9.85 12.37
C ASP A 124 -7.02 -9.72 10.92
N GLN A 125 -7.44 -10.83 10.30
CA GLN A 125 -8.04 -10.81 8.96
C GLN A 125 -9.35 -10.00 8.97
N ALA A 126 -10.20 -10.20 9.97
CA ALA A 126 -11.43 -9.44 10.12
C ALA A 126 -11.15 -7.94 10.33
N ALA A 127 -10.17 -7.61 11.16
CA ALA A 127 -9.75 -6.24 11.41
C ALA A 127 -9.27 -5.55 10.12
N ILE A 128 -8.38 -6.18 9.33
CA ILE A 128 -7.91 -5.63 8.04
C ILE A 128 -9.04 -5.55 7.00
N ALA A 129 -9.96 -6.51 7.00
CA ALA A 129 -11.13 -6.50 6.11
C ALA A 129 -12.07 -5.33 6.44
N SER A 130 -12.23 -4.99 7.72
CA SER A 130 -13.09 -3.88 8.19
C SER A 130 -12.58 -2.51 7.76
N LEU A 131 -11.28 -2.36 7.48
CA LEU A 131 -10.71 -1.10 7.02
C LEU A 131 -11.27 -0.69 5.67
N SER A 132 -11.46 0.62 5.47
CA SER A 132 -11.80 1.15 4.16
C SER A 132 -10.63 0.97 3.18
N ARG A 133 -10.90 1.03 1.87
CA ARG A 133 -9.84 1.02 0.84
C ARG A 133 -8.81 2.13 1.08
N GLN A 134 -9.28 3.31 1.47
CA GLN A 134 -8.45 4.47 1.75
C GLN A 134 -7.56 4.25 2.98
N GLN A 135 -8.10 3.66 4.05
CA GLN A 135 -7.32 3.31 5.25
C GLN A 135 -6.24 2.26 4.91
N ARG A 136 -6.57 1.24 4.10
CA ARG A 136 -5.58 0.25 3.64
C ARG A 136 -4.48 0.87 2.79
N ASP A 137 -4.84 1.76 1.85
CA ASP A 137 -3.84 2.49 1.05
C ASP A 137 -2.95 3.35 1.97
N ARG A 138 -3.53 4.12 2.91
CA ARG A 138 -2.78 4.91 3.90
C ARG A 138 -1.83 4.04 4.73
N LEU A 139 -2.28 2.90 5.21
CA LEU A 139 -1.46 1.94 5.96
C LEU A 139 -0.24 1.48 5.15
N VAL A 140 -0.43 1.16 3.86
CA VAL A 140 0.69 0.82 2.96
C VAL A 140 1.68 1.97 2.82
N HIS A 141 1.19 3.20 2.67
CA HIS A 141 2.06 4.38 2.56
C HIS A 141 2.87 4.60 3.85
N VAL A 142 2.23 4.49 5.01
CA VAL A 142 2.86 4.59 6.33
C VAL A 142 3.91 3.50 6.52
N LEU A 143 3.56 2.23 6.29
CA LEU A 143 4.52 1.13 6.42
C LEU A 143 5.72 1.32 5.49
N THR A 144 5.48 1.72 4.24
CA THR A 144 6.58 1.91 3.28
C THR A 144 7.49 3.08 3.69
N SER A 145 6.96 4.20 4.18
CA SER A 145 7.77 5.35 4.59
C SER A 145 8.63 5.08 5.82
N LEU A 146 8.16 4.23 6.74
CA LEU A 146 8.94 3.81 7.92
C LEU A 146 10.21 3.02 7.55
N PHE A 147 10.17 2.24 6.48
CA PHE A 147 11.32 1.44 6.01
C PHE A 147 12.10 2.09 4.86
N ASN A 148 11.50 3.09 4.19
CA ASN A 148 12.11 3.87 3.12
C ASN A 148 11.81 5.37 3.32
N PRO A 149 12.69 6.12 4.00
CA PRO A 149 12.49 7.54 4.27
C PRO A 149 12.30 8.41 3.01
N ASN A 150 12.87 8.01 1.87
CA ASN A 150 12.76 8.74 0.60
C ASN A 150 11.47 8.40 -0.16
N TYR A 151 10.64 7.48 0.34
CA TYR A 151 9.45 7.03 -0.39
C TYR A 151 8.47 8.17 -0.67
N LEU A 152 8.22 9.05 0.31
CA LEU A 152 7.24 10.13 0.14
C LEU A 152 7.69 11.17 -0.89
N SER A 153 8.98 11.52 -0.93
CA SER A 153 9.51 12.43 -1.94
C SER A 153 9.40 11.84 -3.34
N LEU A 154 9.69 10.54 -3.50
CA LEU A 154 9.55 9.86 -4.79
C LEU A 154 8.09 9.82 -5.29
N VAL A 155 7.12 9.63 -4.38
CA VAL A 155 5.69 9.67 -4.72
C VAL A 155 5.28 11.08 -5.13
N GLU A 156 5.75 12.11 -4.43
CA GLU A 156 5.47 13.51 -4.77
C GLU A 156 6.06 13.91 -6.12
N GLU A 157 7.32 13.54 -6.39
CA GLU A 157 7.98 13.75 -7.69
C GLU A 157 7.25 13.04 -8.83
N GLN A 158 6.74 11.83 -8.60
CA GLN A 158 5.92 11.13 -9.58
C GLN A 158 4.61 11.88 -9.85
N ALA A 159 3.89 12.28 -8.81
CA ALA A 159 2.63 13.01 -8.96
C ALA A 159 2.82 14.34 -9.70
N ASN A 160 3.90 15.08 -9.41
CA ASN A 160 4.22 16.33 -10.09
C ASN A 160 4.54 16.13 -11.58
N ARG A 161 5.20 15.02 -11.94
CA ARG A 161 5.45 14.67 -13.34
C ARG A 161 4.15 14.35 -14.08
N GLU A 162 3.27 13.54 -13.48
CA GLU A 162 1.98 13.19 -14.08
C GLU A 162 1.10 14.42 -14.32
N LEU A 163 1.12 15.40 -13.41
CA LEU A 163 0.44 16.68 -13.57
C LEU A 163 1.06 17.54 -14.69
N ALA A 164 2.38 17.55 -14.81
CA ALA A 164 3.08 18.28 -15.86
C ALA A 164 2.83 17.68 -17.25
N GLU A 165 2.82 16.35 -17.36
CA GLU A 165 2.53 15.61 -18.61
C GLU A 165 1.05 15.76 -19.03
N GLY A 166 0.11 15.75 -18.08
CA GLY A 166 -1.31 16.00 -18.33
C GLY A 166 -1.64 17.43 -18.78
N THR A 167 -0.71 18.38 -18.66
CA THR A 167 -0.87 19.77 -19.11
C THR A 167 -0.36 20.00 -20.55
N GLN A 168 0.40 19.06 -21.13
CA GLN A 168 0.96 19.21 -22.48
C GLN A 168 0.09 18.61 -23.61
N GLU A 169 -1.04 17.96 -23.31
CA GLU A 169 -2.06 17.55 -24.30
C GLU A 169 -3.16 18.62 -24.51
N THR A 170 -2.78 19.88 -24.71
CA THR A 170 -3.64 20.82 -25.47
C THR A 170 -2.99 21.02 -26.83
N VAL A 171 -3.34 20.15 -27.77
CA VAL A 171 -2.92 20.27 -29.17
C VAL A 171 -3.60 21.53 -29.72
N ASP A 172 -2.80 22.56 -30.02
CA ASP A 172 -3.23 23.71 -30.80
C ASP A 172 -3.49 23.21 -32.23
N GLU A 173 -4.77 23.04 -32.59
CA GLU A 173 -5.22 22.47 -33.87
C GLU A 173 -4.97 23.40 -35.09
N THR A 174 -4.28 24.53 -34.92
CA THR A 174 -4.26 25.56 -35.97
C THR A 174 -2.98 25.70 -36.79
N SER A 175 -1.92 24.91 -36.56
CA SER A 175 -0.64 25.18 -37.22
C SER A 175 0.12 23.94 -37.72
N LEU A 176 -0.44 23.14 -38.63
CA LEU A 176 0.34 22.15 -39.41
C LEU A 176 -0.25 21.93 -40.82
N GLU A 177 -0.13 22.93 -41.70
CA GLU A 177 0.07 22.64 -43.13
C GLU A 177 1.57 22.48 -43.36
N GLY A 178 1.99 21.33 -43.90
CA GLY A 178 3.39 21.09 -44.30
C GLY A 178 3.97 19.80 -43.74
N GLU A 179 3.77 18.73 -44.49
CA GLU A 179 4.75 17.65 -44.72
C GLU A 179 5.69 17.25 -43.57
N GLU A 180 5.21 16.43 -42.63
CA GLU A 180 5.98 15.32 -42.04
C GLU A 180 5.08 14.38 -41.19
N ARG A 181 4.00 13.87 -41.78
CA ARG A 181 3.23 12.74 -41.20
C ARG A 181 3.90 11.39 -41.49
N ARG A 182 5.16 11.24 -41.11
CA ARG A 182 5.80 9.91 -41.06
C ARG A 182 6.32 9.69 -39.65
N GLN A 183 5.77 8.66 -39.00
CA GLN A 183 6.25 8.02 -37.75
C GLN A 183 5.68 8.52 -36.42
N ARG A 184 4.35 8.47 -36.26
CA ARG A 184 3.73 7.96 -35.02
C ARG A 184 2.48 7.16 -35.38
N GLN A 185 2.67 5.95 -35.90
CA GLN A 185 1.56 5.00 -35.99
C GLN A 185 1.52 4.21 -34.69
N VAL A 186 0.58 4.61 -33.83
CA VAL A 186 0.13 3.78 -32.71
C VAL A 186 -0.40 2.47 -33.31
N PRO A 187 -0.02 1.28 -32.81
CA PRO A 187 -0.58 0.02 -33.29
C PRO A 187 -2.11 0.08 -33.16
N ARG A 188 -2.82 -0.16 -34.26
CA ARG A 188 -4.28 -0.21 -34.22
C ARG A 188 -4.72 -1.44 -33.43
N LEU A 189 -5.72 -1.26 -32.59
CA LEU A 189 -6.39 -2.38 -31.92
C LEU A 189 -7.03 -3.29 -32.97
N PRO A 190 -6.93 -4.61 -32.83
CA PRO A 190 -7.53 -5.55 -33.78
C PRO A 190 -9.05 -5.40 -33.80
N GLN A 191 -9.65 -5.44 -34.99
CA GLN A 191 -11.09 -5.33 -35.21
C GLN A 191 -11.74 -6.70 -35.42
N SER A 192 -13.07 -6.74 -35.29
CA SER A 192 -13.85 -7.95 -35.56
C SER A 192 -13.71 -8.31 -37.05
N GLY A 193 -12.92 -9.36 -37.32
CA GLY A 193 -12.44 -9.77 -38.65
C GLY A 193 -10.98 -10.23 -38.63
N ASP A 194 -10.16 -9.67 -37.74
CA ASP A 194 -8.73 -10.01 -37.62
C ASP A 194 -8.49 -11.42 -37.03
N VAL A 195 -9.54 -12.09 -36.55
CA VAL A 195 -9.49 -13.44 -35.99
C VAL A 195 -9.44 -14.51 -37.10
N GLU A 196 -9.92 -14.22 -38.32
CA GLU A 196 -9.86 -15.16 -39.45
C GLU A 196 -8.41 -15.42 -39.93
N LEU A 197 -7.48 -14.52 -39.61
CA LEU A 197 -6.05 -14.65 -39.93
C LEU A 197 -5.31 -15.66 -39.03
N LEU A 198 -5.97 -16.21 -38.01
CA LEU A 198 -5.41 -17.16 -37.05
C LEU A 198 -5.96 -18.58 -37.21
N LEU A 199 -6.81 -18.81 -38.22
CA LEU A 199 -7.27 -20.15 -38.56
C LEU A 199 -6.20 -20.84 -39.43
N PRO A 200 -5.86 -22.11 -39.16
CA PRO A 200 -4.80 -22.84 -39.87
C PRO A 200 -5.17 -23.23 -41.30
#